data_AF-A0AAW6Y4Y7-F1
#
_entry.id   AF-A0AAW6Y4Y7-F1
#
_cell.length_a   1.000
_cell.length_b   1.000
_cell.length_c   1.000
_cell.angle_alpha   90.00
_cell.angle_beta   90.00
_cell.angle_gamma   90.00
#
_symmetry.space_group_name_H-M   'P 1'
#
loop_
_entity.id
_entity.type
_entity.pdbx_description
1 polymer ?
#
loop_
_entity_poly.entity_id
_entity_poly.type
_entity_poly.pdbx_seq_one_letter_code
_entity_poly.pdbx_strand_id
1 'polypeptide(L)'
;LVHAHAFSVDRDNPGPSAIKIPVKGLRKSDLSLIIFPSGTRHSEDLKSGAFVIAKMANKPLVPVVYQGPLTFKGLLKRQPL
;
A
#
# COMPACT_ATOMS: atom_id res chain seq x y z
N LEU A 1 -6.12 -6.70 13.93
CA LEU A 1 -4.88 -6.46 13.16
C LEU A 1 -3.93 -7.65 13.09
N VAL A 2 -4.32 -8.86 13.54
CA VAL A 2 -3.38 -10.00 13.66
C VAL A 2 -3.21 -10.78 12.35
N HIS A 3 -4.16 -10.68 11.41
CA HIS A 3 -4.17 -11.49 10.18
C HIS A 3 -3.66 -10.77 8.91
N ALA A 4 -3.42 -9.45 8.96
CA ALA A 4 -3.11 -8.66 7.75
C ALA A 4 -1.61 -8.39 7.53
N HIS A 5 -0.72 -8.89 8.40
CA HIS A 5 0.73 -8.64 8.34
C HIS A 5 1.13 -7.16 8.17
N ALA A 6 0.35 -6.25 8.74
CA ALA A 6 0.63 -4.83 8.68
C ALA A 6 1.88 -4.47 9.50
N PHE A 7 2.68 -3.55 8.99
CA PHE A 7 3.84 -3.00 9.69
C PHE A 7 3.75 -1.47 9.72
N SER A 8 4.19 -0.87 10.82
CA SER A 8 4.23 0.59 10.96
C SER A 8 5.41 1.18 10.19
N VAL A 9 5.22 2.39 9.69
CA VAL A 9 6.25 3.20 9.03
C VAL A 9 6.17 4.60 9.60
N ASP A 10 7.31 5.11 10.06
CA ASP A 10 7.46 6.52 10.38
C ASP A 10 7.54 7.31 9.06
N ARG A 11 6.62 8.26 8.88
CA ARG A 11 6.53 9.07 7.67
C ARG A 11 7.37 10.34 7.74
N ASP A 12 7.60 10.84 8.95
CA ASP A 12 8.35 12.07 9.18
C ASP A 12 9.85 11.77 9.14
N ASN A 13 10.25 10.61 9.67
CA ASN A 13 11.61 10.11 9.59
C ASN A 13 11.66 8.63 9.14
N PRO A 14 11.45 8.34 7.84
CA PRO A 14 11.41 6.97 7.35
C PRO A 14 12.77 6.30 7.44
N GLY A 15 12.89 5.31 8.32
CA GLY A 15 14.06 4.46 8.42
C GLY A 15 14.17 3.42 7.27
N PRO A 16 15.34 2.78 7.10
CA PRO A 16 15.54 1.72 6.10
C PRO A 16 14.58 0.53 6.22
N SER A 17 13.97 0.35 7.41
CA SER A 17 12.96 -0.68 7.68
C SER A 17 11.75 -0.56 6.75
N ALA A 18 11.35 0.65 6.35
CA ALA A 18 10.20 0.91 5.47
C ALA A 18 10.32 0.21 4.11
N ILE A 19 11.54 -0.05 3.63
CA ILE A 19 11.83 -0.79 2.40
C ILE A 19 12.22 -2.24 2.71
N LYS A 20 13.04 -2.47 3.74
CA LYS A 20 13.57 -3.82 4.06
C LYS A 20 12.50 -4.81 4.49
N ILE A 21 11.50 -4.38 5.28
CA ILE A 21 10.42 -5.24 5.75
C ILE A 21 9.58 -5.77 4.57
N PRO A 22 8.99 -4.91 3.71
CA PRO A 22 8.19 -5.40 2.58
C PRO A 22 9.01 -6.22 1.59
N VAL A 23 10.25 -5.84 1.27
CA VAL A 23 11.12 -6.62 0.37
C VAL A 23 11.38 -8.02 0.92
N LYS A 24 11.68 -8.15 2.22
CA LYS A 24 11.87 -9.46 2.86
C LYS A 24 10.58 -10.27 2.88
N GLY A 25 9.44 -9.64 3.18
CA GLY A 25 8.13 -10.29 3.17
C GLY A 25 7.78 -10.86 1.80
N LEU A 26 7.84 -10.02 0.76
CA LEU A 26 7.53 -10.41 -0.63
C LEU A 26 8.45 -11.49 -1.19
N ARG A 27 9.70 -11.60 -0.70
CA ARG A 27 10.65 -12.63 -1.14
C ARG A 27 10.55 -13.95 -0.39
N LYS A 28 10.16 -13.93 0.89
CA LYS A 28 10.21 -15.10 1.78
C LYS A 28 8.86 -15.75 2.03
N SER A 29 7.77 -15.12 1.59
CA SER A 29 6.41 -15.58 1.84
C SER A 29 5.55 -15.37 0.60
N ASP A 30 4.39 -16.03 0.58
CA ASP A 30 3.37 -15.85 -0.47
C ASP A 30 2.46 -14.64 -0.20
N LEU A 31 2.91 -13.71 0.65
CA LEU A 31 2.19 -12.49 0.96
C LEU A 31 2.32 -11.47 -0.18
N SER A 32 1.26 -10.69 -0.36
CA SER A 32 1.23 -9.53 -1.24
C SER A 32 1.26 -8.24 -0.43
N LEU A 33 1.84 -7.18 -1.01
CA LEU A 33 1.89 -5.86 -0.39
C LEU A 33 0.92 -4.93 -1.10
N ILE A 34 0.05 -4.28 -0.31
CA ILE A 34 -0.76 -3.16 -0.77
C ILE A 34 -0.07 -1.87 -0.31
N ILE A 35 0.15 -0.96 -1.25
CA ILE A 35 0.77 0.35 -0.98
C ILE A 35 -0.02 1.44 -1.70
N PHE A 36 -0.27 2.55 -1.01
CA PHE A 36 -0.78 3.77 -1.63
C PHE A 36 0.41 4.69 -1.92
N PRO A 37 0.93 4.71 -3.17
CA PRO A 37 2.14 5.46 -3.52
C PRO A 37 2.02 6.97 -3.30
N SER A 38 0.81 7.52 -3.29
CA SER A 38 0.58 8.94 -2.98
C SER A 38 0.79 9.28 -1.50
N GLY A 39 0.64 8.30 -0.60
CA GLY A 39 0.73 8.49 0.85
C GLY A 39 -0.36 9.39 1.46
N THR A 40 -1.25 9.98 0.66
CA THR A 40 -2.42 10.76 1.08
C THR A 40 -3.54 10.59 0.07
N ARG A 41 -4.79 10.68 0.51
CA ARG A 41 -5.98 10.46 -0.33
C ARG A 41 -6.23 11.60 -1.33
N HIS A 42 -5.60 12.76 -1.10
CA HIS A 42 -5.84 14.00 -1.84
C HIS A 42 -4.68 14.43 -2.73
N SER A 43 -3.60 13.65 -2.79
CA SER A 43 -2.46 13.94 -3.67
C SER A 43 -2.40 12.93 -4.80
N GLU A 44 -2.12 13.42 -5.99
CA GLU A 44 -1.86 12.64 -7.19
C GLU A 44 -0.36 12.33 -7.35
N ASP A 45 0.51 12.94 -6.53
CA ASP A 45 1.96 12.73 -6.60
C ASP A 45 2.34 11.32 -6.16
N LEU A 46 2.80 10.50 -7.11
CA LEU A 46 3.23 9.13 -6.87
C LEU A 46 4.68 9.10 -6.37
N LYS A 47 4.88 8.65 -5.13
CA LYS A 47 6.24 8.45 -4.60
C LYS A 47 6.87 7.19 -5.19
N SER A 48 8.18 7.25 -5.46
CA SER A 48 8.96 6.18 -6.09
C SER A 48 9.20 4.94 -5.21
N GLY A 49 8.90 5.00 -3.92
CA GLY A 49 9.16 3.91 -2.97
C GLY A 49 8.50 2.58 -3.36
N ALA A 50 7.30 2.61 -3.94
CA ALA A 50 6.62 1.41 -4.44
C ALA A 50 7.42 0.71 -5.56
N PHE A 51 8.00 1.49 -6.47
CA PHE A 51 8.83 0.99 -7.56
C PHE A 51 10.13 0.36 -7.04
N VAL A 52 10.79 1.02 -6.07
CA VAL A 52 12.01 0.49 -5.44
C VAL A 52 11.74 -0.85 -4.76
N ILE A 53 10.65 -0.97 -4.00
CA ILE A 53 10.26 -2.23 -3.34
C ILE A 53 10.03 -3.34 -4.38
N ALA A 54 9.25 -3.07 -5.43
CA ALA A 54 8.96 -4.05 -6.47
C ALA A 54 10.23 -4.54 -7.18
N LYS A 55 11.13 -3.60 -7.53
CA LYS A 55 12.41 -3.91 -8.18
C LYS A 55 13.32 -4.75 -7.27
N MET A 56 13.44 -4.39 -6.00
CA MET A 56 14.28 -5.12 -5.03
C MET A 56 13.71 -6.49 -4.65
N ALA A 57 12.38 -6.62 -4.63
CA ALA A 57 11.70 -7.89 -4.36
C ALA A 57 11.65 -8.82 -5.58
N ASN A 58 11.94 -8.30 -6.78
CA ASN A 58 11.74 -8.98 -8.06
C ASN A 58 10.30 -9.52 -8.21
N LYS A 59 9.32 -8.66 -7.91
CA LYS A 59 7.88 -8.97 -8.01
C LYS A 59 7.17 -7.94 -8.89
N PRO A 60 6.12 -8.33 -9.63
CA PRO A 60 5.37 -7.40 -10.46
C PRO A 60 4.64 -6.36 -9.62
N LEU A 61 4.52 -5.14 -10.15
CA LEU A 61 3.69 -4.09 -9.58
C LEU A 61 2.33 -4.09 -10.31
N VAL A 62 1.26 -4.32 -9.55
CA VAL A 62 -0.10 -4.37 -10.09
C VAL A 62 -0.82 -3.06 -9.75
N PRO A 63 -1.18 -2.22 -10.73
CA PRO A 63 -1.95 -1.01 -10.45
C PRO A 63 -3.39 -1.38 -10.10
N VAL A 64 -3.90 -0.79 -9.02
CA VAL A 64 -5.28 -1.01 -8.55
C VAL A 64 -5.91 0.34 -8.24
N VAL A 65 -7.14 0.54 -8.68
CA VAL A 65 -7.94 1.74 -8.37
C VAL A 65 -9.04 1.34 -7.40
N TYR A 66 -9.12 2.02 -6.27
CA TYR A 66 -10.23 1.87 -5.34
C TYR A 66 -11.29 2.93 -5.64
N GLN A 67 -12.44 2.49 -6.16
CA GLN A 67 -13.62 3.32 -6.36
C GLN A 67 -14.70 2.87 -5.39
N GLY A 68 -15.02 3.71 -4.41
CA GLY A 68 -15.98 3.38 -3.36
C GLY A 68 -16.52 4.62 -2.67
N PRO A 69 -17.55 4.46 -1.84
CA PRO A 69 -18.20 5.58 -1.17
C PRO A 69 -17.22 6.30 -0.24
N LEU A 70 -16.97 7.59 -0.52
CA LEU A 70 -16.08 8.45 0.26
C LEU A 70 -16.69 8.88 1.61
N THR A 71 -17.98 8.63 1.80
CA THR A 71 -18.73 9.02 2.99
C THR A 71 -19.51 7.85 3.55
N PHE A 72 -19.70 7.83 4.87
CA PHE A 72 -20.51 6.82 5.54
C PHE A 72 -21.95 6.77 5.03
N LYS A 73 -22.53 7.94 4.72
CA LYS A 73 -23.86 8.02 4.07
C LYS A 73 -23.86 7.33 2.70
N GLY A 74 -22.79 7.48 1.92
CA GLY A 74 -22.63 6.79 0.64
C GLY A 74 -22.54 5.27 0.79
N LEU A 75 -21.89 4.77 1.85
CA LEU A 75 -21.79 3.34 2.13
C LEU A 75 -23.17 2.72 2.40
N LEU A 76 -24.02 3.42 3.16
CA LEU A 76 -25.37 2.96 3.50
C LEU A 76 -26.34 2.97 2.31
N LYS A 77 -26.10 3.83 1.30
CA LYS A 77 -26.93 3.90 0.09
C LYS A 77 -26.81 2.68 -0.81
N ARG A 78 -25.82 1.80 -0.58
CA ARG A 78 -25.61 0.54 -1.33
C ARG A 78 -25.74 0.71 -2.85
N GLN A 79 -25.22 1.83 -3.37
CA GLN A 79 -25.24 2.06 -4.81
C GLN A 79 -24.39 0.98 -5.49
N PRO A 80 -24.83 0.43 -6.64
CA PRO A 80 -24.00 -0.48 -7.41
C PRO A 80 -22.71 0.24 -7.82
N LEU A 81 -21.60 -0.49 -7.71
CA LEU A 81 -20.26 -0.03 -8.10
C LEU A 81 -20.13 0.04 -9.62
#